data_AF-A0A411G7R5-F1
#
_entry.id   AF-A0A411G7R5-F1
#
_cell.length_a   1.000
_cell.length_b   1.000
_cell.length_c   1.000
_cell.angle_alpha   90.00
_cell.angle_beta   90.00
_cell.angle_gamma   90.00
#
_symmetry.space_group_name_H-M   'P 1'
#
loop_
_entity.id
_entity.type
_entity.pdbx_description
1 polymer ?
#
loop_
_entity_poly.entity_id
_entity_poly.type
_entity_poly.pdbx_seq_one_letter_code
_entity_poly.pdbx_strand_id
1 'polypeptide(L)'
;VMRLSISRPCQTLQVISTRKSFLQFALAFPCQVQLNRSNKTARLLSESASISLWTSHCNLCLSSLNFPKYSSLSNKRFMSNYADKNKNNEMDRDPASQQLNEYKESVKDKPPVLLTENGAPIANKTASLTVGPRGPLLLQDFVYLDEQTHFDRERIPERVVHAKGAGAFGYFEVTHDITQYTRAKIFSKIGKKTPIAVRFSTVGGESGSADTVRDPRGFAVKFYTEEGIWDLVGNNTPIFFVKDPLLFPSFIHTQKRNPVTHLKDMDMFWDFLSLRPESTHQVMILFSDRGIPDGYPHMNGYGSHTFKLVNNNNEFVYCKFHYKTDQGIKNLTAEEAAKISSQDPDYAIRNLYNTIAKKEFPSWTFYIQVMTEQQADKFQWNPFDLTKVWPHKEYPLIPVGKLVLDKNPSNYFADVEQLAFDPAHMVPGIEPSP
;
A
#
# COMPACT_ATOMS: atom_id res chain seq x y z
N VAL A 1 -18.80 62.53 -3.22
CA VAL A 1 -17.78 63.36 -3.90
C VAL A 1 -16.45 62.96 -3.27
N MET A 2 -15.48 62.30 -3.88
CA MET A 2 -15.15 62.04 -5.28
C MET A 2 -14.61 60.60 -5.39
N ARG A 3 -15.01 59.90 -6.46
CA ARG A 3 -14.59 58.54 -6.82
C ARG A 3 -13.21 58.58 -7.47
N LEU A 4 -12.41 57.54 -7.28
CA LEU A 4 -11.34 57.16 -8.19
C LEU A 4 -11.63 55.74 -8.68
N SER A 5 -11.85 55.65 -9.98
CA SER A 5 -12.07 54.47 -10.82
C SER A 5 -11.15 54.61 -12.03
N ILE A 6 -10.99 53.51 -12.79
CA ILE A 6 -10.34 53.34 -14.12
C ILE A 6 -8.97 52.62 -13.97
N SER A 7 -8.62 51.54 -14.68
CA SER A 7 -9.31 50.66 -15.64
C SER A 7 -8.38 49.49 -16.00
N ARG A 8 -8.94 48.30 -16.24
CA ARG A 8 -8.32 47.29 -17.14
C ARG A 8 -8.69 47.64 -18.59
N PRO A 9 -7.84 47.33 -19.59
CA PRO A 9 -8.32 47.05 -20.93
C PRO A 9 -8.35 45.54 -21.21
N CYS A 10 -9.53 45.13 -21.66
CA CYS A 10 -9.84 43.88 -22.33
C CYS A 10 -9.10 43.85 -23.69
N GLN A 11 -8.39 42.77 -24.01
CA GLN A 11 -7.88 42.57 -25.37
C GLN A 11 -9.05 42.12 -26.26
N THR A 12 -9.42 42.99 -27.19
CA THR A 12 -10.42 42.76 -28.22
C THR A 12 -9.84 41.87 -29.33
N LEU A 13 -10.62 40.87 -29.72
CA LEU A 13 -10.43 40.07 -30.92
C LEU A 13 -10.27 40.96 -32.16
N GLN A 14 -9.26 40.68 -32.97
CA GLN A 14 -9.22 41.10 -34.37
C GLN A 14 -9.60 39.90 -35.24
N VAL A 15 -10.78 39.98 -35.83
CA VAL A 15 -11.29 39.06 -36.85
C VAL A 15 -10.58 39.37 -38.17
N ILE A 16 -9.79 38.43 -38.67
CA ILE A 16 -9.49 38.35 -40.11
C ILE A 16 -9.99 36.99 -40.60
N SER A 17 -11.01 37.09 -41.45
CA SER A 17 -11.70 36.00 -42.13
C SER A 17 -10.77 35.32 -43.14
N THR A 18 -10.71 33.99 -43.12
CA THR A 18 -10.89 33.16 -44.34
C THR A 18 -11.39 31.77 -43.93
N ARG A 19 -12.40 31.29 -44.66
CA ARG A 19 -13.25 30.14 -44.32
C ARG A 19 -12.66 28.80 -44.79
N LYS A 20 -13.17 27.73 -44.14
CA LYS A 20 -13.20 26.29 -44.51
C LYS A 20 -11.92 25.54 -44.11
N SER A 21 -11.93 24.50 -43.27
CA SER A 21 -12.89 23.39 -43.20
C SER A 21 -12.88 22.70 -41.83
N PHE A 22 -14.05 22.20 -41.42
CA PHE A 22 -14.25 21.19 -40.38
C PHE A 22 -13.48 19.91 -40.70
N LEU A 23 -12.88 19.24 -39.70
CA LEU A 23 -12.80 17.78 -39.68
C LEU A 23 -12.65 17.23 -38.25
N GLN A 24 -13.44 16.19 -37.98
CA GLN A 24 -13.49 15.36 -36.78
C GLN A 24 -12.13 14.74 -36.42
N PHE A 25 -11.83 14.72 -35.13
CA PHE A 25 -10.87 13.78 -34.55
C PHE A 25 -11.55 12.42 -34.39
N ALA A 26 -11.23 11.50 -35.29
CA ALA A 26 -11.43 10.07 -35.11
C ALA A 26 -10.07 9.42 -34.84
N LEU A 27 -9.96 8.73 -33.71
CA LEU A 27 -8.83 7.87 -33.36
C LEU A 27 -8.73 6.73 -34.36
N ALA A 28 -7.60 6.63 -35.07
CA ALA A 28 -7.27 5.51 -35.94
C ALA A 28 -5.95 4.86 -35.47
N PHE A 29 -6.04 3.58 -35.12
CA PHE A 29 -4.91 2.64 -35.08
C PHE A 29 -4.28 2.53 -36.49
N PRO A 30 -2.96 2.51 -36.65
CA PRO A 30 -2.36 2.12 -37.91
C PRO A 30 -2.04 0.62 -37.90
N CYS A 31 -2.75 -0.12 -38.74
CA CYS A 31 -2.29 -1.40 -39.26
C CYS A 31 -2.42 -1.36 -40.79
N GLN A 32 -1.38 -1.85 -41.46
CA GLN A 32 -1.26 -2.27 -42.86
C GLN A 32 -0.38 -1.41 -43.78
N VAL A 33 0.81 -1.93 -44.12
CA VAL A 33 1.16 -2.81 -45.27
C VAL A 33 1.44 -1.97 -46.53
N GLN A 34 2.71 -1.98 -46.93
CA GLN A 34 3.22 -1.45 -48.19
C GLN A 34 2.74 -2.29 -49.38
N LEU A 35 2.20 -1.64 -50.41
CA LEU A 35 2.09 -2.18 -51.76
C LEU A 35 2.69 -1.19 -52.76
N ASN A 36 3.68 -1.67 -53.51
CA ASN A 36 4.41 -0.92 -54.54
C ASN A 36 3.67 -0.96 -55.90
N ARG A 37 3.82 0.14 -56.64
CA ARG A 37 3.25 0.43 -57.98
C ARG A 37 3.92 -0.38 -59.11
N SER A 38 3.19 -0.68 -60.19
CA SER A 38 3.48 -0.13 -61.54
C SER A 38 2.43 -0.51 -62.60
N ASN A 39 2.25 0.40 -63.57
CA ASN A 39 1.27 0.42 -64.67
C ASN A 39 1.61 -0.50 -65.85
N LYS A 40 0.58 -1.01 -66.56
CA LYS A 40 0.42 -0.91 -68.04
C LYS A 40 -0.93 -1.50 -68.52
N THR A 41 -1.30 -1.11 -69.73
CA THR A 41 -2.64 -0.89 -70.31
C THR A 41 -3.28 -2.11 -71.01
N ALA A 42 -4.62 -2.21 -70.88
CA ALA A 42 -5.67 -2.67 -71.81
C ALA A 42 -5.45 -3.84 -72.81
N ARG A 43 -6.32 -4.88 -72.72
CA ARG A 43 -7.24 -5.34 -73.80
C ARG A 43 -8.20 -6.43 -73.31
N LEU A 44 -9.46 -6.31 -73.70
CA LEU A 44 -10.50 -7.34 -73.64
C LEU A 44 -10.17 -8.48 -74.62
N LEU A 45 -10.45 -9.73 -74.22
CA LEU A 45 -11.07 -10.76 -75.06
C LEU A 45 -11.50 -11.96 -74.18
N SER A 46 -12.64 -12.52 -74.58
CA SER A 46 -13.32 -13.70 -74.07
C SER A 46 -12.46 -14.95 -74.09
N GLU A 47 -12.62 -15.84 -73.10
CA GLU A 47 -12.85 -17.27 -73.38
C GLU A 47 -13.25 -18.06 -72.12
N SER A 48 -14.29 -18.85 -72.31
CA SER A 48 -14.80 -19.92 -71.48
C SER A 48 -13.83 -21.10 -71.43
N ALA A 49 -13.48 -21.60 -70.24
CA ALA A 49 -13.24 -23.03 -70.00
C ALA A 49 -12.98 -23.32 -68.51
N SER A 50 -13.85 -24.17 -67.94
CA SER A 50 -13.55 -25.25 -66.97
C SER A 50 -12.60 -24.99 -65.79
N ILE A 51 -13.09 -25.24 -64.58
CA ILE A 51 -12.71 -26.44 -63.79
C ILE A 51 -13.75 -26.62 -62.67
N SER A 52 -14.68 -27.54 -62.95
CA SER A 52 -15.43 -28.31 -61.99
C SER A 52 -14.53 -29.44 -61.50
N LEU A 53 -14.02 -29.37 -60.27
CA LEU A 53 -13.50 -30.48 -59.49
C LEU A 53 -13.18 -29.93 -58.10
N TRP A 54 -13.57 -30.66 -57.05
CA TRP A 54 -13.46 -30.36 -55.61
C TRP A 54 -14.73 -29.89 -54.86
N THR A 55 -15.90 -30.38 -55.26
CA THR A 55 -17.09 -30.50 -54.38
C THR A 55 -17.42 -31.97 -54.05
N SER A 56 -16.39 -32.76 -53.76
CA SER A 56 -16.56 -34.11 -53.20
C SER A 56 -15.29 -34.48 -52.45
N HIS A 57 -15.16 -34.01 -51.20
CA HIS A 57 -14.27 -34.56 -50.16
C HIS A 57 -14.59 -33.94 -48.78
N CYS A 58 -15.88 -33.89 -48.39
CA CYS A 58 -16.25 -33.54 -47.01
C CYS A 58 -17.62 -34.09 -46.54
N ASN A 59 -18.11 -35.18 -47.15
CA ASN A 59 -19.38 -35.81 -46.74
C ASN A 59 -19.27 -37.32 -46.44
N LEU A 60 -18.07 -37.81 -46.15
CA LEU A 60 -17.83 -39.20 -45.75
C LEU A 60 -16.87 -39.24 -44.54
N CYS A 61 -17.32 -38.67 -43.43
CA CYS A 61 -16.78 -38.92 -42.08
C CYS A 61 -17.75 -38.46 -40.98
N LEU A 62 -19.07 -38.54 -41.21
CA LEU A 62 -20.10 -38.07 -40.30
C LEU A 62 -21.17 -39.13 -39.95
N SER A 63 -20.89 -40.42 -40.16
CA SER A 63 -21.86 -41.50 -39.89
C SER A 63 -21.36 -42.63 -38.97
N SER A 64 -20.31 -42.41 -38.16
CA SER A 64 -19.82 -43.44 -37.23
C SER A 64 -19.22 -42.90 -35.93
N LEU A 65 -19.73 -41.78 -35.41
CA LEU A 65 -19.45 -41.35 -34.04
C LEU A 65 -20.78 -41.11 -33.31
N ASN A 66 -21.18 -42.09 -32.50
CA ASN A 66 -22.24 -41.95 -31.51
C ASN A 66 -21.81 -40.89 -30.49
N PHE A 67 -22.30 -39.65 -30.65
CA PHE A 67 -22.22 -38.66 -29.60
C PHE A 67 -23.29 -38.97 -28.53
N PRO A 68 -22.91 -39.24 -27.26
CA PRO A 68 -23.90 -39.32 -26.20
C PRO A 68 -24.53 -37.93 -26.01
N LYS A 69 -25.86 -37.90 -25.90
CA LYS A 69 -26.63 -36.72 -25.51
C LYS A 69 -26.03 -36.17 -24.21
N TYR A 70 -25.49 -34.95 -24.25
CA TYR A 70 -25.19 -34.19 -23.04
C TYR A 70 -26.52 -33.75 -22.41
N SER A 71 -27.13 -34.66 -21.65
CA SER A 71 -28.10 -34.31 -20.63
C SER A 71 -27.39 -33.49 -19.56
N SER A 72 -28.05 -32.44 -19.08
CA SER A 72 -27.71 -31.62 -17.92
C SER A 72 -27.08 -32.43 -16.77
N LEU A 73 -25.76 -32.57 -16.77
CA LEU A 73 -25.00 -33.05 -15.63
C LEU A 73 -24.90 -31.87 -14.67
N SER A 74 -25.88 -31.80 -13.78
CA SER A 74 -25.94 -30.85 -12.70
C SER A 74 -24.59 -30.77 -11.96
N ASN A 75 -24.09 -29.55 -11.76
CA ASN A 75 -23.02 -29.21 -10.82
C ASN A 75 -23.26 -29.72 -9.38
N LYS A 76 -24.44 -30.30 -9.09
CA LYS A 76 -24.74 -30.98 -7.83
C LYS A 76 -23.94 -32.25 -7.59
N ARG A 77 -23.48 -32.98 -8.62
CA ARG A 77 -22.82 -34.30 -8.40
C ARG A 77 -21.32 -34.21 -8.08
N PHE A 78 -20.62 -33.16 -8.53
CA PHE A 78 -19.24 -32.89 -8.12
C PHE A 78 -19.16 -32.26 -6.72
N MET A 79 -20.17 -31.49 -6.32
CA MET A 79 -20.28 -30.91 -4.97
C MET A 79 -20.81 -31.92 -3.93
N SER A 80 -21.64 -32.89 -4.34
CA SER A 80 -22.27 -33.87 -3.44
C SER A 80 -21.32 -34.96 -2.92
N ASN A 81 -20.35 -35.42 -3.72
CA ASN A 81 -19.45 -36.49 -3.29
C ASN A 81 -18.27 -36.00 -2.42
N TYR A 82 -18.05 -34.69 -2.32
CA TYR A 82 -17.14 -34.09 -1.34
C TYR A 82 -17.85 -33.72 -0.02
N ALA A 83 -19.17 -33.53 -0.06
CA ALA A 83 -19.96 -33.06 1.08
C ALA A 83 -20.27 -34.14 2.14
N ASP A 84 -20.16 -35.44 1.82
CA ASP A 84 -20.64 -36.51 2.71
C ASP A 84 -19.56 -37.45 3.28
N LYS A 85 -18.27 -37.12 3.13
CA LYS A 85 -17.17 -37.89 3.77
C LYS A 85 -16.26 -37.11 4.71
N ASN A 86 -16.52 -35.83 4.96
CA ASN A 86 -15.67 -34.99 5.83
C ASN A 86 -16.48 -34.07 6.76
N LYS A 87 -17.55 -34.56 7.40
CA LYS A 87 -18.24 -33.79 8.47
C LYS A 87 -17.38 -33.50 9.71
N ASN A 88 -16.17 -34.06 9.79
CA ASN A 88 -15.20 -33.83 10.88
C ASN A 88 -13.84 -33.29 10.38
N ASN A 89 -13.77 -32.70 9.18
CA ASN A 89 -12.54 -32.11 8.65
C ASN A 89 -12.87 -30.95 7.68
N GLU A 90 -13.66 -29.97 8.15
CA GLU A 90 -13.47 -28.61 7.62
C GLU A 90 -12.03 -28.25 7.97
N MET A 91 -11.15 -28.14 6.95
CA MET A 91 -9.86 -27.50 7.16
C MET A 91 -10.18 -26.13 7.74
N ASP A 92 -9.86 -25.92 9.01
CA ASP A 92 -10.11 -24.68 9.74
C ASP A 92 -9.34 -23.56 9.02
N ARG A 93 -10.04 -22.88 8.10
CA ARG A 93 -9.44 -21.79 7.32
C ARG A 93 -9.14 -20.65 8.26
N ASP A 94 -8.04 -19.96 8.02
CA ASP A 94 -7.64 -18.84 8.85
C ASP A 94 -8.67 -17.69 8.82
N PRO A 95 -8.76 -16.86 9.88
CA PRO A 95 -9.73 -15.77 9.96
C PRO A 95 -9.76 -14.83 8.75
N ALA A 96 -8.60 -14.50 8.16
CA ALA A 96 -8.55 -13.66 6.97
C ALA A 96 -9.32 -14.30 5.79
N SER A 97 -9.24 -15.62 5.65
CA SER A 97 -9.98 -16.40 4.64
C SER A 97 -11.48 -16.54 4.97
N GLN A 98 -11.89 -16.28 6.22
CA GLN A 98 -13.27 -16.37 6.69
C GLN A 98 -14.01 -15.02 6.72
N GLN A 99 -13.32 -13.91 6.44
CA GLN A 99 -13.86 -12.55 6.59
C GLN A 99 -15.27 -12.34 5.99
N LEU A 100 -15.53 -12.82 4.77
CA LEU A 100 -16.85 -12.69 4.13
C LEU A 100 -17.93 -13.58 4.77
N ASN A 101 -17.56 -14.75 5.29
CA ASN A 101 -18.51 -15.64 5.98
C ASN A 101 -18.88 -15.06 7.33
N GLU A 102 -17.88 -14.57 8.08
CA GLU A 102 -18.09 -13.87 9.35
C GLU A 102 -18.93 -12.60 9.15
N TYR A 103 -18.65 -11.81 8.10
CA TYR A 103 -19.48 -10.64 7.76
C TYR A 103 -20.93 -11.05 7.48
N LYS A 104 -21.15 -12.07 6.66
CA LYS A 104 -22.50 -12.60 6.36
C LYS A 104 -23.24 -13.05 7.61
N GLU A 105 -22.56 -13.72 8.55
CA GLU A 105 -23.15 -14.17 9.82
C GLU A 105 -23.44 -13.00 10.78
N SER A 106 -22.65 -11.93 10.71
CA SER A 106 -22.85 -10.73 11.53
C SER A 106 -24.09 -9.92 11.13
N VAL A 107 -24.50 -9.99 9.86
CA VAL A 107 -25.68 -9.29 9.33
C VAL A 107 -26.94 -10.09 9.66
N LYS A 108 -27.73 -9.61 10.62
CA LYS A 108 -28.97 -10.27 11.09
C LYS A 108 -30.23 -9.82 10.36
N ASP A 109 -30.19 -8.62 9.79
CA ASP A 109 -31.33 -8.02 9.10
C ASP A 109 -31.41 -8.46 7.63
N LYS A 110 -32.56 -8.21 7.00
CA LYS A 110 -32.70 -8.42 5.55
C LYS A 110 -31.66 -7.55 4.81
N PRO A 111 -31.07 -8.06 3.71
CA PRO A 111 -30.15 -7.26 2.90
C PRO A 111 -30.78 -5.91 2.51
N PRO A 112 -30.03 -4.81 2.61
CA PRO A 112 -30.54 -3.50 2.23
C PRO A 112 -30.86 -3.46 0.73
N VAL A 113 -31.74 -2.55 0.34
CA VAL A 113 -31.98 -2.24 -1.08
C VAL A 113 -30.70 -1.64 -1.64
N LEU A 114 -30.23 -2.17 -2.78
CA LEU A 114 -29.08 -1.61 -3.48
C LEU A 114 -29.48 -0.26 -4.11
N LEU A 115 -28.72 0.79 -3.82
CA LEU A 115 -28.96 2.14 -4.30
C LEU A 115 -27.76 2.60 -5.16
N THR A 116 -28.00 3.50 -6.11
CA THR A 116 -26.95 4.32 -6.73
C THR A 116 -26.37 5.32 -5.73
N GLU A 117 -25.28 5.99 -6.08
CA GLU A 117 -24.60 6.95 -5.20
C GLU A 117 -25.53 8.09 -4.75
N ASN A 118 -26.45 8.51 -5.61
CA ASN A 118 -27.47 9.51 -5.30
C ASN A 118 -28.69 8.98 -4.51
N GLY A 119 -28.67 7.72 -4.07
CA GLY A 119 -29.71 7.11 -3.24
C GLY A 119 -30.93 6.56 -4.02
N ALA A 120 -30.90 6.53 -5.35
CA ALA A 120 -32.00 5.95 -6.13
C ALA A 120 -31.96 4.41 -6.10
N PRO A 121 -33.10 3.73 -5.91
CA PRO A 121 -33.14 2.27 -5.85
C PRO A 121 -32.83 1.63 -7.20
N ILE A 122 -31.95 0.62 -7.18
CA ILE A 122 -31.56 -0.14 -8.37
C ILE A 122 -32.51 -1.33 -8.54
N ALA A 123 -33.26 -1.34 -9.65
CA ALA A 123 -34.20 -2.43 -9.95
C ALA A 123 -33.51 -3.72 -10.44
N ASN A 124 -32.47 -3.59 -11.27
CA ASN A 124 -31.70 -4.72 -11.78
C ASN A 124 -30.23 -4.32 -11.93
N LYS A 125 -29.34 -5.12 -11.32
CA LYS A 125 -27.87 -4.92 -11.33
C LYS A 125 -27.12 -5.98 -12.15
N THR A 126 -27.84 -6.88 -12.80
CA THR A 126 -27.29 -8.04 -13.51
C THR A 126 -27.36 -7.92 -15.04
N ALA A 127 -27.96 -6.85 -15.55
CA ALA A 127 -28.07 -6.57 -16.98
C ALA A 127 -28.09 -5.08 -17.24
N SER A 128 -27.41 -4.66 -18.31
CA SER A 128 -27.42 -3.29 -18.79
C SER A 128 -28.64 -3.01 -19.69
N LEU A 129 -29.03 -1.75 -19.79
CA LEU A 129 -30.17 -1.28 -20.56
C LEU A 129 -29.81 -1.13 -22.05
N THR A 130 -30.48 -1.88 -22.92
CA THR A 130 -30.17 -1.97 -24.37
C THR A 130 -31.40 -1.73 -25.24
N VAL A 131 -31.20 -1.44 -26.54
CA VAL A 131 -32.29 -1.37 -27.55
C VAL A 131 -32.71 -2.78 -27.97
N GLY A 132 -33.50 -3.44 -27.14
CA GLY A 132 -33.90 -4.84 -27.35
C GLY A 132 -32.76 -5.84 -27.07
N PRO A 133 -33.03 -7.16 -27.05
CA PRO A 133 -32.12 -8.16 -26.47
C PRO A 133 -30.73 -8.27 -27.13
N ARG A 134 -30.55 -7.72 -28.33
CA ARG A 134 -29.28 -7.76 -29.10
C ARG A 134 -28.89 -6.38 -29.65
N GLY A 135 -29.52 -5.32 -29.14
CA GLY A 135 -29.21 -3.96 -29.56
C GLY A 135 -28.03 -3.37 -28.80
N PRO A 136 -27.60 -2.16 -29.15
CA PRO A 136 -26.54 -1.45 -28.44
C PRO A 136 -26.99 -1.05 -27.02
N LEU A 137 -25.99 -0.82 -26.16
CA LEU A 137 -26.14 -0.20 -24.85
C LEU A 137 -26.70 1.22 -25.00
N LEU A 138 -27.62 1.59 -24.12
CA LEU A 138 -28.19 2.93 -24.08
C LEU A 138 -27.41 3.80 -23.09
N LEU A 139 -27.06 5.02 -23.52
CA LEU A 139 -26.43 6.02 -22.66
C LEU A 139 -27.31 6.41 -21.45
N GLN A 140 -28.62 6.21 -21.56
CA GLN A 140 -29.56 6.47 -20.45
C GLN A 140 -29.50 5.43 -19.33
N ASP A 141 -28.67 4.38 -19.45
CA ASP A 141 -28.37 3.46 -18.35
C ASP A 141 -27.56 4.17 -17.27
N PHE A 142 -28.25 4.94 -16.43
CA PHE A 142 -27.61 5.74 -15.40
C PHE A 142 -26.98 4.88 -14.29
N VAL A 143 -27.53 3.69 -14.00
CA VAL A 143 -26.96 2.76 -13.00
C VAL A 143 -25.59 2.29 -13.45
N TYR A 144 -25.44 1.93 -14.74
CA TYR A 144 -24.15 1.59 -15.31
C TYR A 144 -23.17 2.76 -15.26
N LEU A 145 -23.60 3.96 -15.68
CA LEU A 145 -22.71 5.13 -15.70
C LEU A 145 -22.25 5.52 -14.29
N ASP A 146 -23.15 5.52 -13.31
CA ASP A 146 -22.86 5.83 -11.91
C ASP A 146 -21.77 4.91 -11.35
N GLU A 147 -21.98 3.59 -11.42
CA GLU A 147 -21.00 2.62 -10.93
C GLU A 147 -19.67 2.66 -11.70
N GLN A 148 -19.73 2.69 -13.03
CA GLN A 148 -18.52 2.65 -13.86
C GLN A 148 -17.66 3.89 -13.60
N THR A 149 -18.26 5.06 -13.43
CA THR A 149 -17.52 6.29 -13.17
C THR A 149 -16.84 6.31 -11.80
N HIS A 150 -17.45 5.69 -10.78
CA HIS A 150 -16.82 5.49 -9.48
C HIS A 150 -15.67 4.47 -9.58
N PHE A 151 -15.90 3.32 -10.23
CA PHE A 151 -14.88 2.28 -10.44
C PHE A 151 -13.62 2.84 -11.12
N ASP A 152 -13.80 3.63 -12.18
CA ASP A 152 -12.71 4.25 -12.93
C ASP A 152 -11.84 5.22 -12.07
N ARG A 153 -12.29 5.58 -10.86
CA ARG A 153 -11.67 6.54 -9.94
C ARG A 153 -11.26 5.94 -8.59
N GLU A 154 -11.34 4.63 -8.42
CA GLU A 154 -10.99 3.98 -7.15
C GLU A 154 -9.50 4.14 -6.77
N ARG A 155 -8.61 4.28 -7.75
CA ARG A 155 -7.16 4.34 -7.50
C ARG A 155 -6.73 5.77 -7.18
N ILE A 156 -6.07 5.93 -6.04
CA ILE A 156 -5.29 7.11 -5.67
C ILE A 156 -3.79 6.81 -5.84
N PRO A 157 -2.92 7.83 -5.95
CA PRO A 157 -1.48 7.60 -5.93
C PRO A 157 -1.05 6.84 -4.68
N GLU A 158 -0.25 5.79 -4.84
CA GLU A 158 0.39 5.13 -3.70
C GLU A 158 1.42 6.06 -3.04
N ARG A 159 1.84 5.72 -1.82
CA ARG A 159 2.95 6.43 -1.17
C ARG A 159 4.23 6.24 -1.99
N VAL A 160 4.94 7.33 -2.24
CA VAL A 160 6.19 7.31 -3.04
C VAL A 160 7.24 6.34 -2.47
N VAL A 161 7.26 6.19 -1.15
CA VAL A 161 8.01 5.17 -0.40
C VAL A 161 7.05 4.48 0.55
N HIS A 162 7.35 3.25 0.96
CA HIS A 162 6.49 2.52 1.90
C HIS A 162 5.08 2.24 1.35
N ALA A 163 4.96 1.99 0.04
CA ALA A 163 3.68 1.72 -0.62
C ALA A 163 3.02 0.43 -0.10
N LYS A 164 3.74 -0.69 -0.09
CA LYS A 164 3.25 -1.97 0.43
C LYS A 164 3.26 -1.99 1.96
N GLY A 165 2.12 -2.27 2.60
CA GLY A 165 2.03 -2.27 4.05
C GLY A 165 0.80 -2.94 4.64
N ALA A 166 0.75 -2.97 5.98
CA ALA A 166 -0.39 -3.46 6.76
C ALA A 166 -0.68 -2.46 7.89
N GLY A 167 -1.94 -2.33 8.27
CA GLY A 167 -2.35 -1.44 9.36
C GLY A 167 -3.16 -2.17 10.41
N ALA A 168 -3.09 -1.68 11.65
CA ALA A 168 -3.88 -2.14 12.77
C ALA A 168 -4.04 -1.02 13.81
N PHE A 169 -4.98 -1.21 14.73
CA PHE A 169 -5.32 -0.26 15.77
C PHE A 169 -5.20 -0.89 17.15
N GLY A 170 -5.11 -0.06 18.17
CA GLY A 170 -5.18 -0.50 19.56
C GLY A 170 -4.91 0.64 20.52
N TYR A 171 -4.03 0.42 21.49
CA TYR A 171 -3.72 1.44 22.49
C TYR A 171 -2.24 1.46 22.91
N PHE A 172 -1.81 2.62 23.37
CA PHE A 172 -0.61 2.81 24.16
C PHE A 172 -0.98 2.95 25.63
N GLU A 173 -0.31 2.23 26.52
CA GLU A 173 -0.51 2.28 27.97
C GLU A 173 0.78 2.71 28.67
N VAL A 174 0.72 3.77 29.49
CA VAL A 174 1.86 4.20 30.31
C VAL A 174 2.06 3.21 31.45
N THR A 175 3.28 2.72 31.65
CA THR A 175 3.62 1.79 32.74
C THR A 175 4.62 2.38 33.72
N HIS A 176 5.38 3.40 33.32
CA HIS A 176 6.40 4.04 34.13
C HIS A 176 6.30 5.57 34.02
N ASP A 177 6.63 6.26 35.10
CA ASP A 177 6.61 7.72 35.15
C ASP A 177 7.88 8.30 34.51
N ILE A 178 7.68 9.14 33.50
CA ILE A 178 8.73 9.91 32.82
C ILE A 178 8.46 11.41 32.82
N THR A 179 7.54 11.89 33.68
CA THR A 179 7.12 13.29 33.72
C THR A 179 8.26 14.25 34.11
N GLN A 180 9.34 13.74 34.72
CA GLN A 180 10.57 14.50 34.91
C GLN A 180 11.22 14.96 33.60
N TYR A 181 10.98 14.25 32.48
CA TYR A 181 11.58 14.56 31.18
C TYR A 181 10.63 15.29 30.24
N THR A 182 9.33 15.05 30.35
CA THR A 182 8.33 15.58 29.40
C THR A 182 7.02 15.97 30.07
N ARG A 183 6.41 17.05 29.60
CA ARG A 183 5.05 17.46 29.97
C ARG A 183 3.97 16.87 29.06
N ALA A 184 4.35 16.08 28.06
CA ALA A 184 3.40 15.55 27.08
C ALA A 184 2.33 14.71 27.75
N LYS A 185 1.07 15.09 27.54
CA LYS A 185 -0.04 14.50 28.29
C LYS A 185 -0.20 13.01 28.09
N ILE A 186 0.19 12.46 26.95
CA ILE A 186 0.19 11.02 26.71
C ILE A 186 0.94 10.23 27.80
N PHE A 187 1.95 10.83 28.44
CA PHE A 187 2.76 10.20 29.50
C PHE A 187 2.38 10.63 30.92
N SER A 188 1.28 11.37 31.10
CA SER A 188 0.99 12.11 32.35
C SER A 188 0.72 11.25 33.59
N LYS A 189 0.36 9.97 33.41
CA LYS A 189 0.00 9.07 34.51
C LYS A 189 0.16 7.61 34.11
N ILE A 190 0.76 6.81 34.99
CA ILE A 190 0.78 5.35 34.88
C ILE A 190 -0.66 4.79 34.79
N GLY A 191 -0.87 3.84 33.87
CA GLY A 191 -2.15 3.22 33.54
C GLY A 191 -3.00 4.04 32.56
N LYS A 192 -2.55 5.24 32.14
CA LYS A 192 -3.25 6.01 31.10
C LYS A 192 -3.16 5.25 29.77
N LYS A 193 -4.33 5.07 29.12
CA LYS A 193 -4.44 4.50 27.78
C LYS A 193 -4.75 5.58 26.75
N THR A 194 -4.03 5.55 25.64
CA THR A 194 -4.23 6.44 24.49
C THR A 194 -4.48 5.59 23.25
N PRO A 195 -5.58 5.81 22.50
CA PRO A 195 -5.82 5.09 21.26
C PRO A 195 -4.68 5.31 20.26
N ILE A 196 -4.33 4.27 19.50
CA ILE A 196 -3.30 4.33 18.46
C ILE A 196 -3.77 3.72 17.14
N ALA A 197 -3.19 4.23 16.05
CA ALA A 197 -3.18 3.58 14.74
C ALA A 197 -1.73 3.30 14.33
N VAL A 198 -1.46 2.11 13.80
CA VAL A 198 -0.13 1.70 13.38
C VAL A 198 -0.17 1.26 11.93
N ARG A 199 0.85 1.65 11.16
CA ARG A 199 1.09 1.13 9.83
C ARG A 199 2.51 0.60 9.70
N PHE A 200 2.60 -0.65 9.29
CA PHE A 200 3.84 -1.32 8.91
C PHE A 200 3.99 -1.33 7.38
N SER A 201 5.22 -1.45 6.90
CA SER A 201 5.49 -1.45 5.44
C SER A 201 6.88 -1.94 5.08
N THR A 202 7.09 -2.33 3.83
CA THR A 202 8.42 -2.31 3.17
C THR A 202 8.75 -0.87 2.73
N VAL A 203 9.76 -0.63 1.90
CA VAL A 203 10.19 0.72 1.47
C VAL A 203 10.20 0.87 -0.05
N GLY A 204 11.00 0.06 -0.75
CA GLY A 204 11.34 0.28 -2.16
C GLY A 204 10.28 -0.22 -3.15
N GLY A 205 9.53 -1.25 -2.76
CA GLY A 205 8.48 -1.88 -3.56
C GLY A 205 7.20 -1.05 -3.70
N GLU A 206 6.51 -1.21 -4.82
CA GLU A 206 5.19 -0.64 -5.09
C GLU A 206 4.07 -1.44 -4.39
N SER A 207 2.82 -1.00 -4.48
CA SER A 207 1.68 -1.59 -3.74
C SER A 207 1.45 -3.09 -3.97
N GLY A 208 1.84 -3.63 -5.13
CA GLY A 208 1.74 -5.05 -5.47
C GLY A 208 3.00 -5.88 -5.21
N SER A 209 4.02 -5.30 -4.57
CA SER A 209 5.26 -6.01 -4.25
C SER A 209 5.09 -7.01 -3.09
N ALA A 210 6.03 -7.95 -2.92
CA ALA A 210 5.97 -8.95 -1.85
C ALA A 210 6.47 -8.41 -0.50
N ASP A 211 5.88 -8.89 0.60
CA ASP A 211 6.22 -8.49 1.97
C ASP A 211 7.57 -9.05 2.44
N THR A 212 7.92 -10.28 2.03
CA THR A 212 9.11 -11.01 2.50
C THR A 212 10.34 -10.75 1.64
N VAL A 213 10.70 -9.47 1.49
CA VAL A 213 11.90 -9.03 0.76
C VAL A 213 12.91 -8.36 1.70
N ARG A 214 14.19 -8.35 1.31
CA ARG A 214 15.22 -7.62 2.05
C ARG A 214 15.00 -6.12 1.88
N ASP A 215 14.59 -5.46 2.95
CA ASP A 215 14.27 -4.03 2.98
C ASP A 215 14.20 -3.57 4.45
N PRO A 216 14.37 -2.29 4.80
CA PRO A 216 13.88 -1.81 6.09
C PRO A 216 12.37 -2.04 6.19
N ARG A 217 11.83 -1.97 7.41
CA ARG A 217 10.38 -1.94 7.61
C ARG A 217 9.96 -0.63 8.25
N GLY A 218 8.99 0.04 7.64
CA GLY A 218 8.28 1.15 8.27
C GLY A 218 7.50 0.65 9.47
N PHE A 219 7.52 1.43 10.55
CA PHE A 219 6.75 1.17 11.77
C PHE A 219 6.30 2.52 12.34
N ALA A 220 5.26 3.08 11.70
CA ALA A 220 4.68 4.35 12.06
C ALA A 220 3.55 4.18 13.08
N VAL A 221 3.56 5.00 14.13
CA VAL A 221 2.56 4.97 15.21
C VAL A 221 1.93 6.36 15.34
N LYS A 222 0.61 6.42 15.25
CA LYS A 222 -0.21 7.62 15.46
C LYS A 222 -0.87 7.49 16.82
N PHE A 223 -0.70 8.48 17.68
CA PHE A 223 -1.31 8.56 19.00
C PHE A 223 -2.39 9.65 19.01
N TYR A 224 -3.62 9.27 19.35
CA TYR A 224 -4.74 10.20 19.47
C TYR A 224 -4.80 10.78 20.89
N THR A 225 -3.97 11.78 21.16
CA THR A 225 -3.86 12.40 22.49
C THR A 225 -4.90 13.51 22.68
N GLU A 226 -5.12 13.95 23.92
CA GLU A 226 -6.00 15.09 24.21
C GLU A 226 -5.44 16.45 23.76
N GLU A 227 -4.13 16.52 23.47
CA GLU A 227 -3.45 17.74 22.99
C GLU A 227 -3.20 17.71 21.48
N GLY A 228 -3.89 16.79 20.77
CA GLY A 228 -3.76 16.59 19.34
C GLY A 228 -3.13 15.25 18.97
N ILE A 229 -2.86 15.08 17.67
CA ILE A 229 -2.20 13.88 17.17
C ILE A 229 -0.69 14.00 17.40
N TRP A 230 -0.09 12.96 17.94
CA TRP A 230 1.36 12.74 17.87
C TRP A 230 1.64 11.60 16.90
N ASP A 231 2.48 11.83 15.89
CA ASP A 231 2.96 10.79 14.99
C ASP A 231 4.43 10.47 15.24
N LEU A 232 4.71 9.25 15.68
CA LEU A 232 6.06 8.69 15.74
C LEU A 232 6.29 7.80 14.52
N VAL A 233 6.80 8.41 13.45
CA VAL A 233 6.97 7.76 12.14
C VAL A 233 8.32 7.03 12.07
N GLY A 234 8.40 5.90 12.75
CA GLY A 234 9.63 5.15 12.90
C GLY A 234 9.86 4.04 11.85
N ASN A 235 10.96 3.32 12.05
CA ASN A 235 11.37 2.14 11.28
C ASN A 235 11.73 0.98 12.21
N ASN A 236 11.95 -0.20 11.67
CA ASN A 236 12.48 -1.37 12.39
C ASN A 236 14.00 -1.33 12.65
N THR A 237 14.65 -0.21 12.34
CA THR A 237 16.07 0.06 12.56
C THR A 237 16.25 1.36 13.36
N PRO A 238 17.24 1.47 14.25
CA PRO A 238 17.50 2.69 15.02
C PRO A 238 18.25 3.79 14.25
N ILE A 239 18.64 3.55 13.00
CA ILE A 239 19.47 4.43 12.17
C ILE A 239 18.99 4.43 10.73
N PHE A 240 19.58 5.27 9.89
CA PHE A 240 19.25 5.33 8.46
C PHE A 240 20.50 5.39 7.56
N PHE A 241 20.28 5.32 6.24
CA PHE A 241 21.35 5.27 5.22
C PHE A 241 22.03 6.62 4.97
N VAL A 242 21.31 7.71 5.15
CA VAL A 242 21.80 9.07 4.92
C VAL A 242 21.54 9.92 6.16
N LYS A 243 22.40 10.91 6.37
CA LYS A 243 22.29 11.88 7.49
C LYS A 243 21.84 13.27 7.06
N ASP A 244 21.69 13.49 5.76
CA ASP A 244 21.23 14.76 5.18
C ASP A 244 20.01 14.48 4.28
N PRO A 245 18.85 15.14 4.52
CA PRO A 245 17.63 14.91 3.75
C PRO A 245 17.77 15.28 2.27
N LEU A 246 18.72 16.13 1.87
CA LEU A 246 18.97 16.48 0.46
C LEU A 246 19.27 15.24 -0.40
N LEU A 247 19.91 14.23 0.18
CA LEU A 247 20.26 12.98 -0.51
C LEU A 247 19.11 11.98 -0.56
N PHE A 248 18.03 12.20 0.21
CA PHE A 248 16.95 11.22 0.35
C PHE A 248 16.26 10.88 -0.99
N PRO A 249 15.87 11.84 -1.85
CA PRO A 249 15.29 11.52 -3.15
C PRO A 249 16.23 10.71 -4.04
N SER A 250 17.53 11.06 -4.06
CA SER A 250 18.55 10.34 -4.82
C SER A 250 18.70 8.91 -4.33
N PHE A 251 18.77 8.71 -3.00
CA PHE A 251 18.78 7.38 -2.39
C PHE A 251 17.54 6.58 -2.81
N ILE A 252 16.33 7.13 -2.66
CA ILE A 252 15.09 6.42 -2.99
C ILE A 252 15.03 6.03 -4.47
N HIS A 253 15.49 6.88 -5.38
CA HIS A 253 15.56 6.54 -6.81
C HIS A 253 16.45 5.32 -7.06
N THR A 254 17.57 5.18 -6.35
CA THR A 254 18.50 4.05 -6.54
C THR A 254 17.96 2.72 -5.99
N GLN A 255 17.02 2.78 -5.05
CA GLN A 255 16.32 1.60 -4.52
C GLN A 255 15.13 1.15 -5.40
N LYS A 256 14.75 1.98 -6.37
CA LYS A 256 13.58 1.77 -7.23
C LYS A 256 14.01 1.32 -8.62
N ARG A 257 13.30 1.79 -9.64
CA ARG A 257 13.39 1.27 -11.01
C ARG A 257 14.27 2.17 -11.84
N ASN A 258 15.09 1.56 -12.68
CA ASN A 258 15.86 2.27 -13.69
C ASN A 258 14.90 3.09 -14.59
N PRO A 259 15.22 4.36 -14.90
CA PRO A 259 14.31 5.26 -15.60
C PRO A 259 14.05 4.88 -17.06
N VAL A 260 14.90 4.05 -17.67
CA VAL A 260 14.75 3.60 -19.06
C VAL A 260 14.08 2.23 -19.13
N THR A 261 14.55 1.27 -18.32
CA THR A 261 14.10 -0.13 -18.43
C THR A 261 12.94 -0.47 -17.50
N HIS A 262 12.67 0.36 -16.50
CA HIS A 262 11.68 0.12 -15.45
C HIS A 262 11.96 -1.15 -14.59
N LEU A 263 13.17 -1.69 -14.65
CA LEU A 263 13.64 -2.83 -13.86
C LEU A 263 14.39 -2.37 -12.61
N LYS A 264 14.50 -3.24 -11.60
CA LYS A 264 15.45 -3.03 -10.49
C LYS A 264 16.87 -3.15 -11.01
N ASP A 265 17.77 -2.34 -10.48
CA ASP A 265 19.12 -2.15 -11.02
C ASP A 265 20.15 -2.18 -9.88
N MET A 266 21.02 -3.20 -9.90
CA MET A 266 22.02 -3.39 -8.85
C MET A 266 23.20 -2.43 -8.98
N ASP A 267 23.49 -1.93 -10.18
CA ASP A 267 24.53 -0.93 -10.37
C ASP A 267 24.07 0.40 -9.76
N MET A 268 22.81 0.81 -9.99
CA MET A 268 22.24 1.99 -9.32
C MET A 268 22.29 1.86 -7.79
N PHE A 269 21.90 0.69 -7.28
CA PHE A 269 21.88 0.41 -5.83
C PHE A 269 23.28 0.52 -5.22
N TRP A 270 24.27 -0.16 -5.79
CA TRP A 270 25.63 -0.22 -5.24
C TRP A 270 26.48 1.01 -5.56
N ASP A 271 26.28 1.67 -6.70
CA ASP A 271 26.97 2.92 -7.04
C ASP A 271 26.70 3.99 -5.96
N PHE A 272 25.43 4.22 -5.62
CA PHE A 272 25.08 5.17 -4.57
C PHE A 272 25.68 4.77 -3.20
N LEU A 273 25.51 3.52 -2.78
CA LEU A 273 25.96 3.08 -1.46
C LEU A 273 27.49 3.07 -1.33
N SER A 274 28.22 2.75 -2.40
CA SER A 274 29.69 2.76 -2.41
C SER A 274 30.27 4.17 -2.44
N LEU A 275 29.60 5.12 -3.10
CA LEU A 275 29.98 6.54 -3.12
C LEU A 275 29.54 7.31 -1.86
N ARG A 276 28.58 6.78 -1.10
CA ARG A 276 28.05 7.36 0.15
C ARG A 276 28.36 6.48 1.36
N PRO A 277 29.60 6.48 1.87
CA PRO A 277 30.04 5.59 2.94
C PRO A 277 29.32 5.81 4.27
N GLU A 278 28.63 6.94 4.47
CA GLU A 278 27.74 7.13 5.62
C GLU A 278 26.62 6.08 5.73
N SER A 279 26.28 5.43 4.60
CA SER A 279 25.27 4.37 4.54
C SER A 279 25.72 3.04 5.16
N THR A 280 27.03 2.85 5.34
CA THR A 280 27.65 1.58 5.75
C THR A 280 26.95 0.96 6.95
N HIS A 281 26.67 1.75 7.99
CA HIS A 281 26.09 1.22 9.23
C HIS A 281 24.69 0.61 9.00
N GLN A 282 23.83 1.30 8.26
CA GLN A 282 22.50 0.80 7.94
C GLN A 282 22.54 -0.35 6.91
N VAL A 283 23.49 -0.33 5.96
CA VAL A 283 23.72 -1.45 5.03
C VAL A 283 24.07 -2.72 5.80
N MET A 284 24.92 -2.64 6.82
CA MET A 284 25.26 -3.79 7.67
C MET A 284 24.02 -4.36 8.40
N ILE A 285 23.10 -3.50 8.86
CA ILE A 285 21.83 -3.95 9.45
C ILE A 285 20.93 -4.58 8.38
N LEU A 286 20.78 -3.93 7.22
CA LEU A 286 19.93 -4.39 6.12
C LEU A 286 20.36 -5.77 5.61
N PHE A 287 21.66 -6.04 5.52
CA PHE A 287 22.19 -7.33 5.05
C PHE A 287 22.41 -8.36 6.16
N SER A 288 22.15 -8.02 7.42
CA SER A 288 21.99 -8.99 8.50
C SER A 288 20.67 -9.77 8.38
N ASP A 289 20.43 -10.71 9.30
CA ASP A 289 19.17 -11.45 9.40
C ASP A 289 17.96 -10.51 9.57
N ARG A 290 18.14 -9.36 10.25
CA ARG A 290 17.06 -8.39 10.48
C ARG A 290 16.54 -7.68 9.22
N GLY A 291 17.19 -7.89 8.08
CA GLY A 291 16.71 -7.38 6.79
C GLY A 291 15.41 -8.03 6.31
N ILE A 292 15.05 -9.20 6.85
CA ILE A 292 13.83 -9.93 6.48
C ILE A 292 13.14 -10.47 7.76
N PRO A 293 12.43 -9.62 8.52
CA PRO A 293 11.70 -10.08 9.70
C PRO A 293 10.57 -11.06 9.33
N ASP A 294 10.32 -12.04 10.19
CA ASP A 294 9.23 -13.01 10.05
C ASP A 294 7.90 -12.36 10.48
N GLY A 295 7.31 -11.57 9.59
CA GLY A 295 6.10 -10.79 9.89
C GLY A 295 6.37 -9.58 10.79
N TYR A 296 5.38 -8.69 10.87
CA TYR A 296 5.51 -7.44 11.63
C TYR A 296 5.55 -7.61 13.17
N PRO A 297 4.88 -8.59 13.80
CA PRO A 297 4.98 -8.80 15.25
C PRO A 297 6.40 -9.11 15.76
N HIS A 298 7.29 -9.64 14.93
CA HIS A 298 8.61 -10.16 15.31
C HIS A 298 9.78 -9.19 15.06
N MET A 299 9.49 -7.90 14.89
CA MET A 299 10.51 -6.87 14.78
C MET A 299 10.34 -5.78 15.84
N ASN A 300 11.44 -5.15 16.24
CA ASN A 300 11.39 -3.92 17.01
C ASN A 300 10.95 -2.76 16.11
N GLY A 301 10.61 -1.64 16.71
CA GLY A 301 10.68 -0.35 16.03
C GLY A 301 11.36 0.73 16.85
N TYR A 302 11.67 1.81 16.18
CA TYR A 302 12.50 2.89 16.68
C TYR A 302 12.06 4.21 16.05
N GLY A 303 12.07 5.29 16.84
CA GLY A 303 11.97 6.64 16.30
C GLY A 303 13.14 7.01 15.39
N SER A 304 14.26 6.28 15.50
CA SER A 304 15.55 6.48 14.80
C SER A 304 16.22 7.81 15.13
N HIS A 305 15.57 8.92 14.82
CA HIS A 305 16.03 10.27 15.11
C HIS A 305 16.19 10.51 16.60
N THR A 306 17.06 11.46 16.90
CA THR A 306 17.06 12.13 18.20
C THR A 306 15.87 13.10 18.23
N PHE A 307 15.18 13.14 19.36
CA PHE A 307 14.10 14.08 19.63
C PHE A 307 14.44 14.85 20.90
N LYS A 308 13.65 15.86 21.22
CA LYS A 308 13.75 16.60 22.47
C LYS A 308 12.48 16.41 23.28
N LEU A 309 12.66 16.20 24.59
CA LEU A 309 11.58 16.15 25.57
C LEU A 309 11.70 17.40 26.46
N VAL A 310 10.56 18.07 26.72
CA VAL A 310 10.51 19.29 27.54
C VAL A 310 9.54 19.07 28.69
N ASN A 311 10.00 19.25 29.92
CA ASN A 311 9.20 19.01 31.13
C ASN A 311 8.37 20.25 31.56
N ASN A 312 7.68 20.16 32.70
CA ASN A 312 6.84 21.26 33.22
C ASN A 312 7.64 22.48 33.68
N ASN A 313 8.94 22.34 33.95
CA ASN A 313 9.85 23.43 34.32
C ASN A 313 10.49 24.10 33.10
N ASN A 314 10.10 23.70 31.88
CA ASN A 314 10.75 24.06 30.61
C ASN A 314 12.22 23.63 30.52
N GLU A 315 12.64 22.64 31.31
CA GLU A 315 13.93 21.98 31.14
C GLU A 315 13.80 20.94 30.03
N PHE A 316 14.86 20.75 29.25
CA PHE A 316 14.84 19.80 28.15
C PHE A 316 15.95 18.76 28.25
N VAL A 317 15.67 17.60 27.67
CA VAL A 317 16.65 16.55 27.41
C VAL A 317 16.45 16.04 25.99
N TYR A 318 17.51 15.50 25.39
CA TYR A 318 17.38 14.74 24.15
C TYR A 318 16.96 13.30 24.45
N CYS A 319 16.25 12.68 23.51
CA CYS A 319 15.84 11.29 23.64
C CYS A 319 15.89 10.51 22.31
N LYS A 320 15.92 9.18 22.44
CA LYS A 320 15.65 8.22 21.36
C LYS A 320 14.48 7.33 21.78
N PHE A 321 13.50 7.12 20.90
CA PHE A 321 12.40 6.20 21.14
C PHE A 321 12.71 4.79 20.66
N HIS A 322 12.44 3.78 21.49
CA HIS A 322 12.58 2.36 21.17
C HIS A 322 11.30 1.62 21.57
N TYR A 323 10.81 0.73 20.72
CA TYR A 323 9.69 -0.14 21.05
C TYR A 323 10.05 -1.58 20.70
N LYS A 324 10.36 -2.36 21.74
CA LYS A 324 10.90 -3.72 21.63
C LYS A 324 9.77 -4.72 21.56
N THR A 325 9.83 -5.65 20.61
CA THR A 325 8.80 -6.67 20.45
C THR A 325 8.74 -7.58 21.67
N ASP A 326 7.53 -7.77 22.21
CA ASP A 326 7.29 -8.72 23.31
C ASP A 326 7.16 -10.18 22.79
N GLN A 327 7.07 -10.37 21.47
CA GLN A 327 7.00 -11.68 20.79
C GLN A 327 8.39 -12.28 20.52
N GLY A 328 9.46 -11.51 20.77
CA GLY A 328 10.83 -11.88 20.41
C GLY A 328 11.15 -11.61 18.93
N ILE A 329 12.43 -11.33 18.67
CA ILE A 329 12.93 -11.12 17.31
C ILE A 329 12.97 -12.46 16.57
N LYS A 330 12.38 -12.50 15.38
CA LYS A 330 12.41 -13.64 14.47
C LYS A 330 12.55 -13.14 13.04
N ASN A 331 13.40 -13.83 12.26
CA ASN A 331 13.72 -13.46 10.88
C ASN A 331 13.58 -14.68 9.97
N LEU A 332 13.39 -14.42 8.68
CA LEU A 332 13.39 -15.43 7.62
C LEU A 332 14.78 -15.49 6.98
N THR A 333 15.21 -16.69 6.60
CA THR A 333 16.36 -16.84 5.71
C THR A 333 16.02 -16.30 4.32
N ALA A 334 17.03 -15.97 3.52
CA ALA A 334 16.81 -15.49 2.16
C ALA A 334 16.08 -16.52 1.27
N GLU A 335 16.32 -17.81 1.47
CA GLU A 335 15.66 -18.90 0.73
C GLU A 335 14.18 -19.03 1.10
N GLU A 336 13.86 -19.03 2.39
CA GLU A 336 12.47 -19.07 2.87
C GLU A 336 11.69 -17.84 2.38
N ALA A 337 12.31 -16.66 2.50
CA ALA A 337 11.73 -15.40 2.07
C ALA A 337 11.44 -15.37 0.56
N ALA A 338 12.36 -15.89 -0.26
CA ALA A 338 12.16 -16.01 -1.70
C ALA A 338 10.99 -16.95 -2.03
N LYS A 339 10.90 -18.10 -1.35
CA LYS A 339 9.77 -19.02 -1.52
C LYS A 339 8.44 -18.36 -1.13
N ILE A 340 8.35 -17.77 0.06
CA ILE A 340 7.14 -17.11 0.55
C ILE A 340 6.73 -15.96 -0.36
N SER A 341 7.67 -15.16 -0.86
CA SER A 341 7.37 -14.01 -1.73
C SER A 341 6.57 -14.37 -2.98
N SER A 342 6.70 -15.60 -3.46
CA SER A 342 5.95 -16.13 -4.61
C SER A 342 4.64 -16.83 -4.22
N GLN A 343 4.57 -17.40 -3.02
CA GLN A 343 3.44 -18.19 -2.54
C GLN A 343 2.37 -17.34 -1.85
N ASP A 344 2.81 -16.35 -1.07
CA ASP A 344 1.97 -15.40 -0.35
C ASP A 344 2.69 -14.04 -0.31
N PRO A 345 2.59 -13.22 -1.38
CA PRO A 345 3.21 -11.90 -1.41
C PRO A 345 2.66 -10.96 -0.31
N ASP A 346 1.54 -11.31 0.31
CA ASP A 346 0.88 -10.59 1.40
C ASP A 346 1.06 -11.27 2.77
N TYR A 347 2.12 -12.08 2.91
CA TYR A 347 2.42 -12.85 4.12
C TYR A 347 2.32 -12.05 5.42
N ALA A 348 2.91 -10.85 5.46
CA ALA A 348 2.96 -10.06 6.69
C ALA A 348 1.61 -9.37 6.97
N ILE A 349 0.86 -9.00 5.93
CA ILE A 349 -0.54 -8.55 6.05
C ILE A 349 -1.41 -9.66 6.66
N ARG A 350 -1.38 -10.86 6.05
CA ARG A 350 -2.14 -12.02 6.51
C ARG A 350 -1.76 -12.41 7.95
N ASN A 351 -0.46 -12.46 8.25
CA ASN A 351 0.05 -12.78 9.58
C ASN A 351 -0.50 -11.80 10.63
N LEU A 352 -0.39 -10.48 10.40
CA LEU A 352 -0.89 -9.49 11.36
C LEU A 352 -2.41 -9.60 11.54
N TYR A 353 -3.17 -9.69 10.45
CA TYR A 353 -4.62 -9.80 10.50
C TYR A 353 -5.06 -11.00 11.33
N ASN A 354 -4.50 -12.18 11.02
CA ASN A 354 -4.86 -13.42 11.69
C ASN A 354 -4.45 -13.43 13.16
N THR A 355 -3.28 -12.87 13.49
CA THR A 355 -2.80 -12.75 14.87
C THR A 355 -3.81 -11.96 15.71
N ILE A 356 -4.28 -10.81 15.22
CA ILE A 356 -5.28 -9.99 15.91
C ILE A 356 -6.65 -10.67 15.94
N ALA A 357 -7.09 -11.26 14.84
CA ALA A 357 -8.38 -11.94 14.77
C ALA A 357 -8.48 -13.14 15.73
N LYS A 358 -7.35 -13.85 15.95
CA LYS A 358 -7.21 -14.92 16.94
C LYS A 358 -7.06 -14.43 18.39
N LYS A 359 -7.07 -13.11 18.61
CA LYS A 359 -6.86 -12.45 19.91
C LYS A 359 -5.46 -12.66 20.48
N GLU A 360 -4.49 -12.97 19.64
CA GLU A 360 -3.06 -13.08 20.00
C GLU A 360 -2.39 -11.70 19.89
N PHE A 361 -2.96 -10.70 20.55
CA PHE A 361 -2.66 -9.28 20.32
C PHE A 361 -1.16 -8.96 20.43
N PRO A 362 -0.49 -8.58 19.31
CA PRO A 362 0.92 -8.30 19.35
C PRO A 362 1.18 -7.01 20.11
N SER A 363 2.29 -6.97 20.82
CA SER A 363 2.64 -5.86 21.69
C SER A 363 4.13 -5.56 21.73
N TRP A 364 4.45 -4.32 22.11
CA TRP A 364 5.81 -3.82 22.21
C TRP A 364 5.99 -3.01 23.48
N THR A 365 7.03 -3.30 24.24
CA THR A 365 7.43 -2.46 25.37
C THR A 365 8.15 -1.21 24.87
N PHE A 366 7.65 -0.04 25.24
CA PHE A 366 8.13 1.27 24.81
C PHE A 366 9.14 1.83 25.81
N TYR A 367 10.28 2.30 25.30
CA TYR A 367 11.41 2.81 26.05
C TYR A 367 11.90 4.13 25.45
N ILE A 368 12.62 4.89 26.27
CA ILE A 368 13.46 6.01 25.82
C ILE A 368 14.90 5.81 26.25
N GLN A 369 15.84 6.30 25.45
CA GLN A 369 17.15 6.73 25.97
C GLN A 369 17.07 8.22 26.25
N VAL A 370 17.81 8.72 27.24
CA VAL A 370 17.85 10.14 27.60
C VAL A 370 19.30 10.62 27.61
N MET A 371 19.55 11.76 26.98
CA MET A 371 20.85 12.43 26.94
C MET A 371 20.66 13.91 27.29
N THR A 372 21.39 14.43 28.27
CA THR A 372 21.35 15.86 28.60
C THR A 372 22.10 16.69 27.55
N GLU A 373 21.85 18.00 27.51
CA GLU A 373 22.60 18.91 26.65
C GLU A 373 24.12 18.81 26.89
N GLN A 374 24.57 18.78 28.15
CA GLN A 374 26.00 18.69 28.48
C GLN A 374 26.61 17.33 28.09
N GLN A 375 25.80 16.27 28.04
CA GLN A 375 26.23 14.98 27.52
C GLN A 375 26.32 14.99 26.00
N ALA A 376 25.39 15.66 25.32
CA ALA A 376 25.38 15.83 23.87
C ALA A 376 26.65 16.57 23.38
N ASP A 377 27.06 17.63 24.08
CA ASP A 377 28.28 18.40 23.78
C ASP A 377 29.58 17.58 23.89
N LYS A 378 29.57 16.55 24.74
CA LYS A 378 30.72 15.69 25.03
C LYS A 378 30.64 14.34 24.33
N PHE A 379 29.56 14.06 23.59
CA PHE A 379 29.36 12.77 22.96
C PHE A 379 30.40 12.58 21.85
N GLN A 380 30.97 11.38 21.77
CA GLN A 380 32.08 11.09 20.86
C GLN A 380 31.71 11.23 19.37
N TRP A 381 30.42 11.18 19.03
CA TRP A 381 29.88 11.46 17.70
C TRP A 381 28.87 12.59 17.77
N ASN A 382 28.44 13.10 16.61
CA ASN A 382 27.27 13.97 16.57
C ASN A 382 26.02 13.18 17.04
N PRO A 383 25.37 13.56 18.17
CA PRO A 383 24.21 12.85 18.71
C PRO A 383 22.96 12.98 17.83
N PHE A 384 22.96 13.89 16.86
CA PHE A 384 21.88 14.12 15.89
C PHE A 384 22.14 13.44 14.53
N ASP A 385 23.33 12.85 14.33
CA ASP A 385 23.63 12.07 13.12
C ASP A 385 22.81 10.78 13.10
N LEU A 386 21.84 10.70 12.18
CA LEU A 386 20.92 9.58 12.01
C LEU A 386 21.62 8.25 11.66
N THR A 387 22.90 8.28 11.29
CA THR A 387 23.71 7.07 11.05
C THR A 387 24.36 6.53 12.33
N LYS A 388 24.15 7.16 13.48
CA LYS A 388 24.75 6.79 14.77
C LYS A 388 23.69 6.36 15.78
N VAL A 389 24.05 5.34 16.56
CA VAL A 389 23.29 4.90 17.73
C VAL A 389 23.89 5.52 18.99
N TRP A 390 23.09 5.64 20.04
CA TRP A 390 23.61 5.90 21.38
C TRP A 390 23.87 4.56 22.07
N PRO A 391 25.12 4.25 22.46
CA PRO A 391 25.44 2.96 23.08
C PRO A 391 24.58 2.72 24.32
N HIS A 392 23.89 1.58 24.39
CA HIS A 392 23.00 1.26 25.52
C HIS A 392 23.72 1.19 26.87
N LYS A 393 25.05 0.93 26.88
CA LYS A 393 25.86 0.93 28.09
C LYS A 393 25.99 2.33 28.70
N GLU A 394 26.08 3.35 27.85
CA GLU A 394 26.20 4.76 28.26
C GLU A 394 24.83 5.39 28.50
N TYR A 395 23.87 5.04 27.64
CA TYR A 395 22.50 5.55 27.67
C TYR A 395 21.52 4.37 27.76
N PRO A 396 21.25 3.83 28.95
CA PRO A 396 20.37 2.68 29.12
C PRO A 396 18.93 2.98 28.71
N LEU A 397 18.20 1.93 28.35
CA LEU A 397 16.77 2.03 28.04
C LEU A 397 15.98 2.25 29.34
N ILE A 398 15.20 3.34 29.35
CA ILE A 398 14.26 3.68 30.43
C ILE A 398 12.86 3.25 29.97
N PRO A 399 12.18 2.36 30.70
CA PRO A 399 10.84 1.92 30.33
C PRO A 399 9.83 3.07 30.46
N VAL A 400 8.83 3.08 29.60
CA VAL A 400 7.78 4.12 29.57
C VAL A 400 6.39 3.50 29.57
N GLY A 401 6.15 2.54 28.68
CA GLY A 401 4.80 2.05 28.41
C GLY A 401 4.76 0.82 27.54
N LYS A 402 3.57 0.49 27.03
CA LYS A 402 3.32 -0.66 26.19
C LYS A 402 2.39 -0.28 25.03
N LEU A 403 2.77 -0.65 23.81
CA LEU A 403 1.93 -0.59 22.62
C LEU A 403 1.26 -1.95 22.44
N VAL A 404 -0.06 -1.97 22.23
CA VAL A 404 -0.83 -3.20 21.97
C VAL A 404 -1.73 -2.97 20.77
N LEU A 405 -1.75 -3.92 19.83
CA LEU A 405 -2.65 -3.91 18.67
C LEU A 405 -3.73 -4.97 18.86
N ASP A 406 -4.97 -4.52 19.07
CA ASP A 406 -6.10 -5.39 19.41
C ASP A 406 -7.25 -5.31 18.41
N LYS A 407 -7.10 -4.52 17.33
CA LYS A 407 -8.16 -4.28 16.36
C LYS A 407 -7.65 -4.22 14.93
N ASN A 408 -8.23 -5.06 14.07
CA ASN A 408 -8.03 -5.02 12.62
C ASN A 408 -8.79 -3.84 11.97
N PRO A 409 -8.34 -3.36 10.80
CA PRO A 409 -9.08 -2.38 10.01
C PRO A 409 -10.44 -2.97 9.57
N SER A 410 -11.45 -2.10 9.51
CA SER A 410 -12.78 -2.45 9.01
C SER A 410 -12.85 -2.35 7.49
N ASN A 411 -12.12 -1.40 6.92
CA ASN A 411 -11.92 -1.26 5.48
C ASN A 411 -10.46 -0.86 5.23
N TYR A 412 -9.68 -1.72 4.57
CA TYR A 412 -8.25 -1.46 4.37
C TYR A 412 -7.98 -0.13 3.65
N PHE A 413 -8.76 0.21 2.62
CA PHE A 413 -8.53 1.43 1.86
C PHE A 413 -8.76 2.70 2.71
N ALA A 414 -9.90 2.76 3.41
CA ALA A 414 -10.23 3.88 4.28
C ALA A 414 -9.33 3.97 5.52
N ASP A 415 -9.09 2.83 6.17
CA ASP A 415 -8.45 2.77 7.48
C ASP A 415 -6.93 2.60 7.41
N VAL A 416 -6.36 2.21 6.26
CA VAL A 416 -4.90 1.95 6.11
C VAL A 416 -4.31 2.69 4.92
N GLU A 417 -4.90 2.56 3.73
CA GLU A 417 -4.33 3.20 2.54
C GLU A 417 -4.37 4.72 2.66
N GLN A 418 -5.42 5.29 3.25
CA GLN A 418 -5.54 6.74 3.47
C GLN A 418 -4.91 7.25 4.77
N LEU A 419 -4.29 6.39 5.61
CA LEU A 419 -3.61 6.86 6.83
C LEU A 419 -2.42 7.78 6.50
N ALA A 420 -2.51 9.05 6.89
CA ALA A 420 -1.39 9.98 6.81
C ALA A 420 -0.67 10.08 8.16
N PHE A 421 0.64 9.85 8.16
CA PHE A 421 1.52 10.08 9.30
C PHE A 421 2.48 11.22 8.94
N ASP A 422 2.60 12.21 9.83
CA ASP A 422 3.49 13.35 9.62
C ASP A 422 4.38 13.55 10.85
N PRO A 423 5.72 13.38 10.75
CA PRO A 423 6.64 13.61 11.86
C PRO A 423 6.54 15.02 12.48
N ALA A 424 5.98 16.00 11.77
CA ALA A 424 5.74 17.34 12.30
C ALA A 424 4.55 17.38 13.29
N HIS A 425 3.68 16.37 13.30
CA HIS A 425 2.65 16.21 14.32
C HIS A 425 3.28 15.79 15.65
N MET A 426 3.76 16.78 16.39
CA MET A 426 4.22 16.65 17.77
C MET A 426 3.31 17.43 18.71
N VAL A 427 3.19 16.93 19.94
CA VAL A 427 2.36 17.54 21.00
C VAL A 427 3.26 18.24 22.03
N PRO A 428 2.75 19.22 22.81
CA PRO A 428 3.55 19.93 23.80
C PRO A 428 4.37 19.00 24.70
N GLY A 429 5.68 19.25 24.79
CA GLY A 429 6.61 18.41 25.55
C GLY A 429 7.39 17.38 24.71
N ILE A 430 7.11 17.27 23.41
CA ILE A 430 7.90 16.53 22.42
C ILE A 430 8.24 17.49 21.27
N GLU A 431 9.51 17.59 20.93
CA GLU A 431 10.03 18.53 19.94
C GLU A 431 11.08 17.85 19.04
N PRO A 432 11.35 18.38 17.83
CA PRO A 432 12.44 17.89 17.00
C PRO A 432 13.80 18.24 17.61
N SER A 433 14.85 17.54 17.17
CA SER A 433 16.24 17.93 17.40
C SER A 433 16.86 18.54 16.12
N PRO A 434 18.05 19.16 16.20
CA PRO A 434 18.73 19.79 15.06
C PRO A 434 19.01 18.87 13.86
#